data_AF-A0A552WJ71-F1
#
_entry.id   AF-A0A552WJ71-F1
#
_cell.length_a   1.000
_cell.length_b   1.000
_cell.length_c   1.000
_cell.angle_alpha   90.00
_cell.angle_beta   90.00
_cell.angle_gamma   90.00
#
_symmetry.space_group_name_H-M   'P 1'
#
loop_
_entity.id
_entity.type
_entity.pdbx_description
1 polymer ?
#
loop_
_entity_poly.entity_id
_entity_poly.type
_entity_poly.pdbx_seq_one_letter_code
_entity_poly.pdbx_strand_id
1 'polypeptide(L)'
;MPIAPALPEIVQLTEGLDGGTWPTYEPAVVAVPVAPAPPGEEEVQPRGGVADVAALYGIDLLHEAERQDVTGAAGQAATVHLPRVLPGVAAVPWAELPPTVVLLGVGDGGAAALRKAGLALGRAAAGGA
;
A
#
# COMPACT_ATOMS: atom_id res chain seq x y z
N MET A 1 30.89 33.99 -10.37
CA MET A 1 30.24 33.51 -9.13
C MET A 1 29.35 32.33 -9.50
N PRO A 2 29.64 31.11 -9.03
CA PRO A 2 28.73 29.99 -9.22
C PRO A 2 27.50 30.17 -8.32
N ILE A 3 26.29 30.00 -8.88
CA ILE A 3 25.04 29.97 -8.12
C ILE A 3 24.87 28.53 -7.65
N ALA A 4 25.09 28.26 -6.37
CA ALA A 4 24.72 26.97 -5.79
C ALA A 4 23.19 26.89 -5.75
N PRO A 5 22.55 25.81 -6.24
CA PRO A 5 21.12 25.64 -6.07
C PRO A 5 20.83 25.51 -4.57
N ALA A 6 20.15 26.51 -4.01
CA ALA A 6 19.60 26.41 -2.66
C ALA A 6 18.54 25.32 -2.69
N LEU A 7 18.80 24.21 -1.99
CA LEU A 7 17.77 23.20 -1.76
C LEU A 7 16.59 23.88 -1.06
N PRO A 8 15.33 23.61 -1.46
CA PRO A 8 14.18 24.17 -0.77
C PRO A 8 14.21 23.77 0.69
N GLU A 9 13.79 24.70 1.55
CA GLU A 9 13.68 24.48 2.99
C GLU A 9 12.74 23.29 3.25
N ILE A 10 13.27 22.23 3.87
CA ILE A 10 12.45 21.14 4.39
C ILE A 10 11.84 21.63 5.69
N VAL A 11 10.61 22.12 5.62
CA VAL A 11 9.83 22.43 6.83
C VAL A 11 9.34 21.10 7.40
N GLN A 12 10.01 20.60 8.44
CA GLN A 12 9.41 19.59 9.30
C GLN A 12 8.25 20.24 10.04
N LEU A 13 7.02 19.90 9.67
CA LEU A 13 5.88 20.16 10.53
C LEU A 13 6.11 19.34 11.80
N THR A 14 6.35 20.01 12.92
CA THR A 14 6.17 19.40 14.24
C THR A 14 4.68 19.10 14.31
N GLU A 15 4.30 17.91 13.89
CA GLU A 15 2.93 17.46 13.92
C GLU A 15 2.53 17.21 15.37
N GLY A 16 2.22 18.28 16.08
CA GLY A 16 1.53 18.26 17.36
C GLY A 16 0.28 19.10 17.20
N LEU A 17 -0.90 18.49 17.28
CA LEU A 17 -2.11 19.24 17.64
C LEU A 17 -1.90 19.68 19.09
N ASP A 18 -2.08 20.96 19.38
CA ASP A 18 -1.84 21.54 20.72
C ASP A 18 -2.37 20.63 21.84
N GLY A 19 -1.47 19.97 22.57
CA GLY A 19 -1.79 19.13 23.73
C GLY A 19 -2.23 17.68 23.46
N GLY A 20 -2.20 17.18 22.22
CA GLY A 20 -2.50 15.79 21.89
C GLY A 20 -1.27 14.94 21.59
N THR A 21 -1.12 13.81 22.27
CA THR A 21 -0.29 12.71 21.74
C THR A 21 -1.00 12.10 20.53
N TRP A 22 -0.28 11.87 19.44
CA TRP A 22 -0.77 10.99 18.39
C TRP A 22 -1.25 9.69 19.03
N PRO A 23 -2.47 9.22 18.76
CA PRO A 23 -2.80 7.86 19.13
C PRO A 23 -1.74 6.97 18.48
N THR A 24 -1.20 6.01 19.24
CA THR A 24 -0.41 4.93 18.65
C THR A 24 -1.35 4.23 17.69
N TYR A 25 -1.26 4.58 16.41
CA TYR A 25 -2.09 3.99 15.39
C TYR A 25 -1.40 2.69 15.00
N GLU A 26 -1.91 1.57 15.50
CA GLU A 26 -1.59 0.28 14.93
C GLU A 26 -2.40 0.18 13.63
N PRO A 27 -1.74 0.23 12.46
CA PRO A 27 -2.48 0.16 11.21
C PRO A 27 -3.14 -1.22 11.11
N ALA A 28 -4.46 -1.24 10.88
CA ALA A 28 -5.16 -2.50 10.63
C ALA A 28 -4.98 -2.99 9.18
N VAL A 29 -4.58 -2.07 8.28
CA VAL A 29 -4.50 -2.30 6.84
C VAL A 29 -3.24 -1.65 6.27
N VAL A 30 -2.55 -2.38 5.38
CA VAL A 30 -1.47 -1.86 4.53
C VAL A 30 -1.94 -1.86 3.08
N ALA A 31 -1.86 -0.71 2.43
CA ALA A 31 -2.16 -0.58 1.01
C ALA A 31 -0.88 -0.69 0.17
N VAL A 32 -0.92 -1.52 -0.87
CA VAL A 32 0.18 -1.82 -1.76
C VAL A 32 -0.18 -1.31 -3.16
N PRO A 33 0.39 -0.17 -3.60
CA PRO A 33 -0.02 0.44 -4.86
C PRO A 33 0.54 -0.30 -6.07
N VAL A 34 -0.34 -0.62 -7.02
CA VAL A 34 -0.01 -1.20 -8.32
C VAL A 34 -0.67 -0.40 -9.44
N ALA A 35 0.01 -0.27 -10.57
CA ALA A 35 -0.48 0.44 -11.74
C ALA A 35 -0.69 -0.53 -12.91
N PRO A 36 -1.43 -0.11 -13.96
CA PRO A 36 -1.65 -0.97 -15.10
C PRO A 36 -0.36 -1.42 -15.78
N ALA A 37 -0.44 -2.61 -16.39
CA ALA A 37 0.60 -3.12 -17.27
C ALA A 37 0.92 -2.10 -18.37
N PRO A 38 2.20 -1.94 -18.75
CA PRO A 38 2.54 -1.13 -19.92
C PRO A 38 2.00 -1.81 -21.20
N PRO A 39 1.88 -1.07 -22.31
CA PRO A 39 1.40 -1.64 -23.56
C PRO A 39 2.26 -2.83 -24.03
N GLY A 40 1.62 -3.98 -24.25
CA GLY A 40 2.28 -5.21 -24.69
C GLY A 40 2.66 -6.17 -23.56
N GLU A 41 2.37 -5.81 -22.31
CA GLU A 41 2.53 -6.65 -21.13
C GLU A 41 1.18 -6.90 -20.44
N GLU A 42 1.11 -7.95 -19.63
CA GLU A 42 -0.10 -8.33 -18.88
C GLU A 42 0.05 -8.07 -17.38
N GLU A 43 1.29 -8.08 -16.87
CA GLU A 43 1.60 -7.94 -15.46
C GLU A 43 1.46 -6.49 -14.98
N VAL A 44 0.85 -6.30 -13.81
CA VAL A 44 0.75 -4.99 -13.17
C VAL A 44 2.12 -4.45 -12.77
N GLN A 45 2.27 -3.14 -12.83
CA GLN A 45 3.51 -2.49 -12.42
C GLN A 45 3.49 -2.19 -10.92
N PRO A 46 4.44 -2.71 -10.13
CA PRO A 46 4.60 -2.31 -8.74
C PRO A 46 4.96 -0.82 -8.65
N ARG A 47 4.45 -0.15 -7.61
CA ARG A 47 4.86 1.21 -7.22
C ARG A 47 5.65 1.17 -5.90
N GLY A 48 6.01 2.35 -5.40
CA GLY A 48 6.82 2.47 -4.19
C GLY A 48 6.25 1.66 -3.02
N GLY A 49 7.12 0.93 -2.31
CA GLY A 49 6.76 0.13 -1.14
C GLY A 49 6.33 -1.31 -1.43
N VAL A 50 6.01 -1.71 -2.67
CA VAL A 50 5.55 -3.09 -2.97
C VAL A 50 6.61 -4.12 -2.59
N ALA A 51 7.87 -3.91 -2.99
CA ALA A 51 8.96 -4.83 -2.69
C ALA A 51 9.24 -4.93 -1.18
N ASP A 52 9.15 -3.80 -0.47
CA ASP A 52 9.35 -3.76 0.99
C ASP A 52 8.25 -4.54 1.72
N VAL A 53 6.99 -4.37 1.31
CA VAL A 53 5.86 -5.11 1.88
C VAL A 53 5.96 -6.60 1.54
N ALA A 54 6.32 -6.95 0.30
CA ALA A 54 6.55 -8.35 -0.09
C ALA A 54 7.62 -9.01 0.79
N ALA A 55 8.72 -8.31 1.07
CA ALA A 55 9.78 -8.79 1.94
C ALA A 55 9.35 -8.90 3.41
N LEU A 56 8.64 -7.89 3.94
CA LEU A 56 8.14 -7.88 5.32
C LEU A 56 7.14 -9.01 5.59
N TYR A 57 6.24 -9.27 4.65
CA TYR A 57 5.24 -10.32 4.77
C TYR A 57 5.75 -11.68 4.26
N GLY A 58 6.86 -11.74 3.52
CA GLY A 58 7.33 -12.97 2.89
C GLY A 58 6.32 -13.54 1.88
N ILE A 59 5.66 -12.65 1.11
CA ILE A 59 4.61 -13.00 0.15
C ILE A 59 4.94 -12.44 -1.22
N ASP A 60 4.68 -13.24 -2.25
CA ASP A 60 4.71 -12.78 -3.64
C ASP A 60 3.42 -12.01 -3.96
N LEU A 61 3.50 -10.68 -3.85
CA LEU A 61 2.36 -9.80 -4.06
C LEU A 61 1.95 -9.68 -5.53
N LEU A 62 2.85 -9.92 -6.48
CA LEU A 62 2.50 -9.89 -7.90
C LEU A 62 1.81 -11.19 -8.31
N HIS A 63 2.25 -12.33 -7.78
CA HIS A 63 1.49 -13.58 -7.93
C HIS A 63 0.07 -13.47 -7.36
N GLU A 64 -0.09 -12.81 -6.21
CA GLU A 64 -1.42 -12.55 -5.63
C GLU A 64 -2.26 -11.58 -6.46
N ALA A 65 -1.63 -10.64 -7.17
CA ALA A 65 -2.29 -9.72 -8.09
C ALA A 65 -2.81 -10.48 -9.33
N GLU A 66 -1.98 -11.35 -9.92
CA GLU A 66 -2.36 -12.22 -11.03
C GLU A 66 -3.51 -13.16 -10.65
N ARG A 67 -3.40 -13.83 -9.49
CA ARG A 67 -4.41 -14.77 -8.97
C ARG A 67 -5.79 -14.11 -8.78
N GLN A 68 -5.83 -12.79 -8.63
CA GLN A 68 -7.05 -12.01 -8.37
C GLN A 68 -7.44 -11.11 -9.54
N ASP A 69 -6.85 -11.30 -10.72
CA ASP A 69 -7.10 -10.48 -11.92
C ASP A 69 -6.97 -8.96 -11.65
N VAL A 70 -5.98 -8.58 -10.84
CA VAL A 70 -5.70 -7.18 -10.53
C VAL A 70 -5.13 -6.51 -11.76
N THR A 71 -5.77 -5.43 -12.22
CA THR A 71 -5.35 -4.71 -13.45
C THR A 71 -4.59 -3.42 -13.17
N GLY A 72 -4.49 -3.01 -11.90
CA GLY A 72 -3.94 -1.72 -11.51
C GLY A 72 -4.82 -0.51 -11.84
N ALA A 73 -6.04 -0.72 -12.36
CA ALA A 73 -6.99 0.34 -12.66
C ALA A 73 -7.35 1.17 -11.42
N ALA A 74 -7.48 2.48 -11.60
CA ALA A 74 -7.76 3.40 -10.50
C ALA A 74 -9.08 3.07 -9.78
N GLY A 75 -8.99 2.78 -8.47
CA GLY A 75 -10.14 2.42 -7.65
C GLY A 75 -10.46 0.92 -7.62
N GLN A 76 -9.64 0.07 -8.24
CA GLN A 76 -9.64 -1.36 -7.98
C GLN A 76 -8.91 -1.60 -6.64
N ALA A 77 -9.45 -2.49 -5.81
CA ALA A 77 -8.81 -2.95 -4.58
C ALA A 77 -9.03 -4.46 -4.44
N ALA A 78 -8.00 -5.17 -4.00
CA ALA A 78 -8.05 -6.61 -3.76
C ALA A 78 -7.34 -6.94 -2.45
N THR A 79 -8.01 -7.63 -1.54
CA THR A 79 -7.43 -8.03 -0.25
C THR A 79 -6.59 -9.28 -0.45
N VAL A 80 -5.32 -9.23 -0.04
CA VAL A 80 -4.43 -10.40 -0.03
C VAL A 80 -4.84 -11.34 1.09
N HIS A 81 -5.01 -12.62 0.77
CA HIS A 81 -5.38 -13.63 1.75
C HIS A 81 -4.14 -14.19 2.44
N LEU A 82 -3.81 -13.64 3.61
CA LEU A 82 -2.74 -14.17 4.45
C LEU A 82 -3.14 -15.54 5.04
N PRO A 83 -2.26 -16.55 5.03
CA PRO A 83 -2.51 -17.81 5.73
C PRO A 83 -2.78 -17.56 7.22
N ARG A 84 -3.85 -18.17 7.74
CA ARG A 84 -4.09 -18.20 9.19
C ARG A 84 -3.28 -19.32 9.81
N VAL A 85 -2.48 -18.99 10.82
CA VAL A 85 -1.70 -19.97 11.58
C VAL A 85 -2.30 -20.11 12.98
N LEU A 86 -2.43 -21.35 13.45
CA LEU A 86 -2.90 -21.63 14.81
C LEU A 86 -1.84 -21.17 15.82
N PRO A 87 -2.24 -20.61 16.98
CA PRO A 87 -1.29 -20.20 18.02
C PRO A 87 -0.33 -21.33 18.40
N GLY A 88 0.97 -21.03 18.39
CA GLY A 88 2.04 -21.96 18.80
C GLY A 88 2.47 -22.99 17.74
N VAL A 89 1.89 -23.00 16.54
CA VAL A 89 2.25 -23.98 15.48
C VAL A 89 3.43 -23.52 14.64
N ALA A 90 3.50 -22.25 14.27
CA ALA A 90 4.62 -21.67 13.54
C ALA A 90 4.72 -20.16 13.79
N ALA A 91 5.93 -19.63 13.75
CA ALA A 91 6.15 -18.19 13.66
C ALA A 91 5.98 -17.76 12.20
N VAL A 92 5.18 -16.72 11.97
CA VAL A 92 5.00 -16.11 10.65
C VAL A 92 5.50 -14.66 10.67
N PRO A 93 6.11 -14.17 9.59
CA PRO A 93 6.72 -12.85 9.57
C PRO A 93 5.70 -11.70 9.71
N TRP A 94 4.42 -11.96 9.40
CA TRP A 94 3.33 -10.99 9.52
C TRP A 94 2.57 -11.02 10.86
N ALA A 95 3.04 -11.75 11.87
CA ALA A 95 2.32 -11.89 13.14
C ALA A 95 2.10 -10.55 13.86
N GLU A 96 3.10 -9.67 13.80
CA GLU A 96 3.08 -8.33 14.42
C GLU A 96 2.88 -7.21 13.38
N LEU A 97 2.50 -7.58 12.16
CA LEU A 97 2.22 -6.64 11.07
C LEU A 97 0.71 -6.43 10.94
N PRO A 98 0.28 -5.34 10.28
CA PRO A 98 -1.12 -5.13 9.94
C PRO A 98 -1.73 -6.40 9.29
N PRO A 99 -2.85 -6.91 9.81
CA PRO A 99 -3.38 -8.22 9.40
C PRO A 99 -4.00 -8.21 8.01
N THR A 100 -4.21 -7.04 7.42
CA THR A 100 -4.84 -6.88 6.11
C THR A 100 -3.87 -6.19 5.16
N VAL A 101 -3.57 -6.84 4.04
CA VAL A 101 -2.82 -6.23 2.92
C VAL A 101 -3.80 -6.06 1.77
N VAL A 102 -3.82 -4.87 1.15
CA VAL A 102 -4.69 -4.54 0.03
C VAL A 102 -3.85 -4.14 -1.17
N LEU A 103 -3.93 -4.89 -2.26
CA LEU A 103 -3.43 -4.46 -3.56
C LEU A 103 -4.36 -3.37 -4.08
N LEU A 104 -3.81 -2.19 -4.33
CA LEU A 104 -4.56 -0.98 -4.68
C LEU A 104 -4.19 -0.49 -6.07
N GLY A 105 -5.16 -0.51 -6.98
CA GLY A 105 -5.01 0.04 -8.31
C GLY A 105 -4.98 1.56 -8.29
N VAL A 106 -3.83 2.14 -8.69
CA VAL A 106 -3.61 3.59 -8.71
C VAL A 106 -3.73 4.22 -10.09
N GLY A 107 -4.01 3.43 -11.14
CA GLY A 107 -4.10 3.90 -12.51
C GLY A 107 -2.83 4.60 -12.97
N ASP A 108 -2.99 5.82 -13.50
CA ASP A 108 -1.88 6.68 -13.95
C ASP A 108 -1.14 7.41 -12.81
N GLY A 109 -1.58 7.23 -11.55
CA GLY A 109 -1.03 7.95 -10.40
C GLY A 109 -1.41 9.44 -10.34
N GLY A 110 -2.25 9.92 -11.25
CA GLY A 110 -2.76 11.28 -11.26
C GLY A 110 -3.73 11.56 -10.12
N ALA A 111 -3.94 12.83 -9.78
CA ALA A 111 -4.76 13.22 -8.63
C ALA A 111 -6.20 12.67 -8.69
N ALA A 112 -6.80 12.56 -9.88
CA ALA A 112 -8.14 11.98 -10.04
C ALA A 112 -8.14 10.46 -9.77
N ALA A 113 -7.12 9.75 -10.25
CA ALA A 113 -6.95 8.32 -10.02
C ALA A 113 -6.68 8.02 -8.54
N LEU A 114 -5.82 8.80 -7.87
CA LEU A 114 -5.53 8.66 -6.45
C LEU A 114 -6.75 8.92 -5.56
N ARG A 115 -7.64 9.85 -5.94
CA ARG A 115 -8.93 10.02 -5.22
C ARG A 115 -9.80 8.77 -5.30
N LYS A 116 -9.88 8.14 -6.48
CA LYS A 116 -10.61 6.87 -6.65
C LYS A 116 -9.96 5.74 -5.84
N ALA A 117 -8.64 5.66 -5.87
CA ALA A 117 -7.87 4.69 -5.10
C ALA A 117 -8.11 4.87 -3.59
N GLY A 118 -8.06 6.10 -3.06
CA GLY A 118 -8.34 6.38 -1.65
C GLY A 118 -9.76 5.99 -1.23
N LEU A 119 -10.76 6.25 -2.09
CA LEU A 119 -12.14 5.80 -1.84
C LEU A 119 -12.27 4.28 -1.82
N ALA A 120 -11.58 3.58 -2.72
CA ALA A 120 -11.57 2.11 -2.76
C ALA A 120 -10.87 1.53 -1.52
N LEU A 121 -9.73 2.10 -1.11
CA LEU A 121 -9.03 1.72 0.11
C LEU A 121 -9.91 1.91 1.35
N GLY A 122 -10.64 3.02 1.44
CA GLY A 122 -11.57 3.25 2.56
C GLY A 122 -12.67 2.19 2.65
N ARG A 123 -13.18 1.70 1.52
CA ARG A 123 -14.16 0.60 1.49
C ARG A 123 -13.52 -0.73 1.89
N ALA A 124 -12.36 -1.05 1.32
CA ALA A 124 -11.63 -2.28 1.63
C ALA A 124 -11.28 -2.35 3.12
N ALA A 125 -10.82 -1.24 3.71
CA ALA A 125 -10.50 -1.13 5.13
C ALA A 125 -11.72 -1.28 6.05
N ALA A 126 -12.91 -0.89 5.58
CA ALA A 126 -14.17 -1.10 6.29
C ALA A 126 -14.73 -2.53 6.12
N GLY A 127 -14.04 -3.43 5.42
CA GLY A 127 -14.49 -4.79 5.13
C GLY A 127 -15.42 -4.90 3.92
N GLY A 128 -15.58 -3.83 3.14
CA GLY A 128 -16.27 -3.83 1.86
C GLY A 128 -15.29 -4.00 0.71
N ALA A 129 -14.92 -5.25 0.40
CA ALA A 129 -14.24 -5.63 -0.83
C ALA A 129 -15.23 -6.40 -1.71
#